data_AF-A0A261RV44-F1
#
_entry.id   AF-A0A261RV44-F1
#
_cell.length_a   1.000
_cell.length_b   1.000
_cell.length_c   1.000
_cell.angle_alpha   90.00
_cell.angle_beta   90.00
_cell.angle_gamma   90.00
#
_symmetry.space_group_name_H-M   'P 1'
#
loop_
_entity.id
_entity.type
_entity.pdbx_description
1 polymer ?
#
loop_
_entity_poly.entity_id
_entity_poly.type
_entity_poly.pdbx_seq_one_letter_code
_entity_poly.pdbx_strand_id
1 'polypeptide(L)'
;MPQMTHPHMTLSDLFQAGEGITGPAWMPVYDLAAYLAAADRAVGWTSDMMAARESHKLRLAEYQAIVDLCAAFQPDGFDEGSHYRRIDASESRLVAILADNAADPHPSYARLLVRLVERGIVTRRPA
;
A
#
# COMPACT_ATOMS: atom_id res chain seq x y z
N MET A 1 1.32 8.15 -34.02
CA MET A 1 1.92 8.54 -32.73
C MET A 1 2.12 7.26 -31.92
N PRO A 2 3.34 6.89 -31.51
CA PRO A 2 3.55 5.68 -30.76
C PRO A 2 2.95 5.86 -29.36
N GLN A 3 2.10 4.93 -28.96
CA GLN A 3 1.58 4.90 -27.60
C GLN A 3 2.74 4.64 -26.65
N MET A 4 3.03 5.58 -25.77
CA MET A 4 3.89 5.36 -24.62
C MET A 4 3.17 4.38 -23.69
N THR A 5 3.39 3.10 -23.92
CA THR A 5 3.07 2.05 -22.95
C THR A 5 3.94 2.32 -21.73
N HIS A 6 3.39 3.03 -20.74
CA HIS A 6 4.03 3.09 -19.43
C HIS A 6 4.19 1.63 -18.98
N PRO A 7 5.40 1.16 -18.67
CA PRO A 7 5.58 -0.18 -18.18
C PRO A 7 4.69 -0.31 -16.95
N HIS A 8 3.73 -1.25 -17.01
CA HIS A 8 2.99 -1.68 -15.84
C HIS A 8 4.00 -2.36 -14.94
N MET A 9 4.75 -1.58 -14.16
CA MET A 9 5.62 -2.09 -13.12
C MET A 9 4.71 -2.79 -12.12
N THR A 10 4.74 -4.11 -12.15
CA THR A 10 3.99 -4.94 -11.22
C THR A 10 4.67 -4.86 -9.86
N LEU A 11 3.93 -5.16 -8.78
CA LEU A 11 4.53 -5.24 -7.43
C LEU A 11 5.69 -6.24 -7.40
N SER A 12 5.58 -7.31 -8.19
CA SER A 12 6.67 -8.27 -8.42
C SER A 12 7.92 -7.62 -9.02
N ASP A 13 7.78 -6.67 -9.94
CA ASP A 13 8.90 -5.91 -10.49
C ASP A 13 9.53 -4.97 -9.45
N LEU A 14 8.72 -4.42 -8.54
CA LEU A 14 9.21 -3.56 -7.45
C LEU A 14 9.96 -4.39 -6.38
N PHE A 15 9.51 -5.61 -6.09
CA PHE A 15 10.21 -6.56 -5.22
C PHE A 15 11.43 -7.20 -5.90
N GLN A 16 11.45 -7.36 -7.23
CA GLN A 16 12.62 -7.86 -7.96
C GLN A 16 13.68 -6.80 -8.23
N ALA A 17 13.28 -5.54 -8.46
CA ALA A 17 14.22 -4.43 -8.71
C ALA A 17 14.91 -3.93 -7.44
N GLY A 18 14.34 -4.18 -6.26
CA GLY A 18 15.00 -3.92 -4.98
C GLY A 18 15.88 -5.08 -4.58
N GLU A 19 17.18 -5.00 -4.85
CA GLU A 19 18.18 -5.87 -4.21
C GLU A 19 17.99 -5.83 -2.68
N GLY A 20 17.23 -6.79 -2.12
CA GLY A 20 17.10 -7.02 -0.68
C GLY A 20 15.78 -6.63 0.01
N ILE A 21 14.81 -5.97 -0.64
CA ILE A 21 13.50 -5.70 -0.02
C ILE A 21 12.53 -6.84 -0.38
N THR A 22 12.60 -7.93 0.38
CA THR A 22 11.53 -8.93 0.37
C THR A 22 10.41 -8.43 1.28
N GLY A 23 9.21 -8.20 0.72
CA GLY A 23 8.04 -7.84 1.52
C GLY A 23 7.77 -8.89 2.62
N PRO A 24 7.12 -8.52 3.73
CA PRO A 24 6.82 -9.47 4.79
C PRO A 24 6.04 -10.68 4.24
N ALA A 25 6.35 -11.90 4.70
CA ALA A 25 5.73 -13.13 4.17
C ALA A 25 4.20 -13.17 4.30
N TRP A 26 3.63 -12.40 5.24
CA TRP A 26 2.19 -12.26 5.43
C TRP A 26 1.53 -11.27 4.46
N MET A 27 2.31 -10.47 3.74
CA MET A 27 1.80 -9.34 2.96
C MET A 27 1.04 -9.85 1.73
N PRO A 28 -0.26 -9.52 1.60
CA PRO A 28 -1.06 -9.97 0.47
C PRO A 28 -0.68 -9.22 -0.81
N VAL A 29 -1.06 -9.77 -1.96
CA VAL A 29 -0.95 -9.12 -3.27
C VAL A 29 -2.32 -8.59 -3.65
N TYR A 30 -2.45 -7.27 -3.79
CA TYR A 30 -3.69 -6.61 -4.21
C TYR A 30 -3.67 -6.20 -5.67
N ASP A 31 -4.84 -6.21 -6.31
CA ASP A 31 -5.03 -5.69 -7.65
C ASP A 31 -5.19 -4.17 -7.61
N LEU A 32 -4.07 -3.47 -7.80
CA LEU A 32 -4.04 -2.00 -7.86
C LEU A 32 -4.92 -1.45 -8.99
N ALA A 33 -5.00 -2.14 -10.13
CA ALA A 33 -5.80 -1.67 -11.25
C ALA A 33 -7.30 -1.74 -10.91
N ALA A 34 -7.75 -2.82 -10.28
CA ALA A 34 -9.12 -2.95 -9.79
C ALA A 34 -9.47 -1.88 -8.75
N TYR A 35 -8.55 -1.60 -7.80
CA TYR A 35 -8.72 -0.53 -6.82
C TYR A 35 -8.85 0.85 -7.46
N LEU A 36 -7.92 1.21 -8.35
CA LEU A 36 -7.94 2.51 -9.03
C LEU A 36 -9.18 2.67 -9.90
N ALA A 37 -9.59 1.63 -10.61
CA ALA A 37 -10.81 1.66 -11.42
C ALA A 37 -12.07 1.84 -10.56
N ALA A 38 -12.10 1.26 -9.37
CA ALA A 38 -13.19 1.45 -8.43
C ALA A 38 -13.21 2.87 -7.83
N ALA A 39 -12.04 3.39 -7.44
CA ALA A 39 -11.91 4.75 -6.95
C ALA A 39 -12.31 5.78 -8.01
N ASP A 40 -11.95 5.54 -9.27
CA ASP A 40 -12.33 6.39 -10.41
C ASP A 40 -13.86 6.43 -10.61
N ARG A 41 -14.51 5.26 -10.59
CA ARG A 41 -15.98 5.16 -10.69
C ARG A 41 -16.73 5.85 -9.55
N ALA A 42 -16.14 5.89 -8.35
CA ALA A 42 -16.81 6.42 -7.17
C ALA A 42 -16.92 7.95 -7.16
N VAL A 43 -16.02 8.66 -7.85
CA VAL A 43 -15.93 10.13 -7.73
C VAL A 43 -16.58 10.87 -8.90
N GLY A 44 -16.74 10.24 -10.07
CA GLY A 44 -17.47 10.81 -11.20
C GLY A 44 -16.89 12.15 -11.66
N TRP A 45 -15.61 12.15 -12.02
CA TRP A 45 -14.83 13.37 -12.28
C TRP A 45 -15.45 14.28 -13.34
N THR A 46 -15.34 15.59 -13.13
CA THR A 46 -15.82 16.61 -14.07
C THR A 46 -14.82 16.93 -15.18
N SER A 47 -13.61 16.34 -15.15
CA SER A 47 -12.55 16.54 -16.15
C SER A 47 -11.52 15.41 -16.13
N ASP A 48 -11.03 15.01 -17.31
CA ASP A 48 -9.97 14.02 -17.49
C ASP A 48 -8.66 14.40 -16.79
N MET A 49 -8.33 15.70 -16.73
CA MET A 49 -7.12 16.17 -16.05
C MET A 49 -7.22 15.98 -14.53
N MET A 50 -8.42 16.14 -13.97
CA MET A 50 -8.66 15.88 -12.54
C MET A 50 -8.58 14.38 -12.24
N ALA A 51 -9.22 13.56 -13.08
CA ALA A 51 -9.17 12.11 -12.99
C ALA A 51 -7.71 11.58 -13.01
N ALA A 52 -6.90 12.10 -13.94
CA ALA A 52 -5.49 11.73 -14.07
C ALA A 52 -4.66 12.13 -12.82
N ARG A 53 -4.87 13.35 -12.30
CA ARG A 53 -4.14 13.84 -11.11
C ARG A 53 -4.47 13.02 -9.87
N GLU A 54 -5.74 12.75 -9.61
CA GLU A 54 -6.16 11.98 -8.43
C GLU A 54 -5.77 10.51 -8.55
N SER A 55 -5.90 9.92 -9.74
CA SER A 55 -5.37 8.57 -10.00
C SER A 55 -3.87 8.47 -9.73
N HIS A 56 -3.09 9.50 -10.08
CA HIS A 56 -1.66 9.54 -9.79
C HIS A 56 -1.37 9.63 -8.29
N LYS A 57 -2.13 10.47 -7.55
CA LYS A 57 -2.01 10.56 -6.09
C LYS A 57 -2.34 9.24 -5.40
N LEU A 58 -3.40 8.55 -5.83
CA LEU A 58 -3.77 7.23 -5.28
C LEU A 58 -2.68 6.19 -5.51
N ARG A 59 -2.08 6.15 -6.70
CA ARG A 59 -0.92 5.29 -6.97
C ARG A 59 0.25 5.59 -6.04
N LEU A 60 0.59 6.87 -5.88
CA LEU A 60 1.69 7.28 -5.00
C LEU A 60 1.42 6.86 -3.54
N ALA A 61 0.18 7.02 -3.07
CA ALA A 61 -0.22 6.60 -1.73
C ALA A 61 -0.09 5.08 -1.54
N GLU A 62 -0.44 4.28 -2.55
CA GLU A 62 -0.27 2.82 -2.51
C GLU A 62 1.21 2.42 -2.46
N TYR A 63 2.06 3.04 -3.29
CA TYR A 63 3.51 2.78 -3.24
C TYR A 63 4.14 3.16 -1.91
N GLN A 64 3.79 4.34 -1.38
CA GLN A 64 4.26 4.78 -0.07
C GLN A 64 3.81 3.82 1.03
N ALA A 65 2.56 3.36 0.98
CA ALA A 65 2.05 2.40 1.95
C ALA A 65 2.80 1.08 1.93
N ILE A 66 3.19 0.57 0.75
CA ILE A 66 4.02 -0.64 0.65
C ILE A 66 5.37 -0.44 1.31
N VAL A 67 6.06 0.67 1.00
CA VAL A 67 7.36 1.00 1.62
C VAL A 67 7.21 1.10 3.14
N ASP A 68 6.19 1.80 3.62
CA ASP A 68 5.92 1.98 5.04
C ASP A 68 5.58 0.65 5.74
N LEU A 69 4.83 -0.25 5.10
CA LEU A 69 4.50 -1.58 5.62
C LEU A 69 5.74 -2.48 5.68
N CYS A 70 6.56 -2.48 4.63
CA CYS A 70 7.81 -3.23 4.64
C CYS A 70 8.73 -2.74 5.78
N ALA A 71 8.94 -1.43 5.88
CA ALA A 71 9.85 -0.86 6.86
C ALA A 71 9.32 -0.98 8.30
N ALA A 72 8.01 -0.84 8.53
CA ALA A 72 7.42 -0.98 9.86
C ALA A 72 7.53 -2.39 10.44
N PHE A 73 7.65 -3.42 9.59
CA PHE A 73 7.71 -4.83 9.98
C PHE A 73 9.09 -5.46 9.82
N GLN A 74 10.11 -4.69 9.44
CA GLN A 74 11.50 -5.12 9.49
C GLN A 74 12.00 -5.23 10.96
N PRO A 75 13.05 -6.03 11.20
CA PRO A 75 13.67 -6.12 12.52
C PRO A 75 14.16 -4.75 13.03
N ASP A 76 14.20 -4.59 14.36
CA ASP A 76 14.73 -3.38 15.01
C ASP A 76 16.16 -3.08 14.51
N GLY A 77 16.41 -1.84 14.07
CA GLY A 77 17.69 -1.40 13.51
C GLY A 77 17.70 -1.21 11.98
N PHE A 78 16.64 -1.60 11.28
CA PHE A 78 16.42 -1.30 9.85
C PHE A 78 15.47 -0.12 9.61
N ASP A 79 15.17 0.64 10.65
CA ASP A 79 14.08 1.60 10.70
C ASP A 79 14.43 3.04 10.31
N GLU A 80 15.62 3.25 9.75
CA GLU A 80 16.02 4.55 9.19
C GLU A 80 15.16 4.88 7.96
N GLY A 81 14.27 5.86 8.10
CA GLY A 81 13.44 6.39 7.01
C GLY A 81 11.98 5.92 6.99
N SER A 82 11.56 5.02 7.90
CA SER A 82 10.14 4.62 7.98
C SER A 82 9.28 5.70 8.64
N HIS A 83 8.14 6.04 8.05
CA HIS A 83 7.15 6.90 8.71
C HIS A 83 6.38 6.18 9.82
N TYR A 84 6.47 4.85 9.88
CA TYR A 84 5.70 4.02 10.80
C TYR A 84 6.58 3.03 11.57
N ARG A 85 6.10 2.59 12.73
CA ARG A 85 6.73 1.55 13.55
C ARG A 85 5.68 0.57 14.03
N ARG A 86 5.95 -0.72 13.94
CA ARG A 86 5.14 -1.75 14.61
C ARG A 86 5.27 -1.63 16.12
N ILE A 87 4.13 -1.64 16.80
CA ILE A 87 4.04 -1.53 18.27
C ILE A 87 3.32 -2.72 18.91
N ASP A 88 2.66 -3.56 18.11
CA ASP A 88 2.05 -4.81 18.56
C ASP A 88 2.63 -6.00 17.78
N ALA A 89 3.19 -6.97 18.50
CA ALA A 89 3.76 -8.20 17.94
C ALA A 89 2.71 -9.31 17.71
N SER A 90 1.43 -9.10 18.07
CA SER A 90 0.37 -10.10 17.97
C SER A 90 0.06 -10.50 16.53
N GLU A 91 0.42 -11.74 16.18
CA GLU A 91 0.12 -12.32 14.86
C GLU A 91 -1.38 -12.55 14.66
N SER A 92 -2.12 -12.97 15.68
CA SER A 92 -3.56 -13.21 15.56
C SER A 92 -4.34 -11.92 15.26
N ARG A 93 -3.93 -10.79 15.85
CA ARG A 93 -4.52 -9.48 15.54
C ARG A 93 -4.17 -9.03 14.13
N LEU A 94 -2.93 -9.24 13.69
CA LEU A 94 -2.52 -8.95 12.31
C LEU A 94 -3.38 -9.75 11.31
N VAL A 95 -3.53 -11.06 11.53
CA VAL A 95 -4.36 -11.93 10.68
C VAL A 95 -5.81 -11.45 10.64
N ALA A 96 -6.39 -11.04 11.77
CA ALA A 96 -7.76 -10.52 11.81
C ALA A 96 -7.91 -9.23 10.98
N ILE A 97 -6.92 -8.34 11.01
CA ILE A 97 -6.92 -7.09 10.23
C ILE A 97 -6.74 -7.38 8.74
N LEU A 98 -5.88 -8.34 8.38
CA LEU A 98 -5.72 -8.77 7.00
C LEU A 98 -7.03 -9.34 6.43
N ALA A 99 -7.74 -10.17 7.20
CA ALA A 99 -9.04 -10.69 6.82
C ALA A 99 -10.08 -9.58 6.67
N ASP A 100 -10.14 -8.63 7.61
CA ASP A 100 -11.02 -7.46 7.56
C ASP A 100 -10.73 -6.56 6.35
N ASN A 101 -9.46 -6.36 5.98
CA ASN A 101 -9.10 -5.62 4.78
C ASN A 101 -9.46 -6.36 3.50
N ALA A 102 -9.24 -7.68 3.46
CA ALA A 102 -9.56 -8.53 2.31
C ALA A 102 -11.07 -8.68 2.07
N ALA A 103 -11.90 -8.38 3.07
CA ALA A 103 -13.36 -8.34 2.92
C ALA A 103 -13.86 -7.11 2.14
N ASP A 104 -13.01 -6.09 1.93
CA ASP A 104 -13.33 -4.97 1.06
C ASP A 104 -13.42 -5.43 -0.40
N PRO A 105 -14.40 -4.95 -1.21
CA PRO A 105 -14.47 -5.28 -2.63
C PRO A 105 -13.22 -4.90 -3.42
N HIS A 106 -12.49 -3.88 -2.96
CA HIS A 106 -11.30 -3.35 -3.61
C HIS A 106 -10.22 -3.07 -2.55
N PRO A 107 -9.58 -4.13 -2.01
CA PRO A 107 -8.60 -3.97 -0.95
C PRO A 107 -7.34 -3.27 -1.47
N SER A 108 -6.70 -2.47 -0.62
CA SER A 108 -5.53 -1.68 -0.97
C SER A 108 -4.53 -1.60 0.19
N TYR A 109 -3.27 -1.29 -0.11
CA TYR A 109 -2.22 -1.15 0.91
C TYR A 109 -2.39 0.11 1.74
N ALA A 110 -2.81 1.22 1.13
CA ALA A 110 -3.06 2.44 1.89
C ALA A 110 -4.18 2.23 2.92
N ARG A 111 -5.25 1.50 2.56
CA ARG A 111 -6.33 1.16 3.50
C ARG A 111 -5.87 0.17 4.55
N LEU A 112 -5.06 -0.83 4.18
CA LEU A 112 -4.46 -1.75 5.16
C LEU A 112 -3.62 -1.00 6.20
N LEU A 113 -2.78 -0.05 5.76
CA LEU A 113 -1.95 0.76 6.63
C LEU A 113 -2.82 1.60 7.60
N VAL A 114 -3.88 2.23 7.11
CA VAL A 114 -4.86 2.95 7.96
C VAL A 114 -5.46 2.03 9.02
N ARG A 115 -5.95 0.84 8.63
CA ARG A 115 -6.52 -0.12 9.58
C ARG A 115 -5.50 -0.58 10.63
N LEU A 116 -4.25 -0.81 10.24
CA LEU A 116 -3.18 -1.18 11.17
C LEU A 116 -2.88 -0.07 12.17
N VAL A 117 -2.96 1.20 11.76
CA VAL A 117 -2.84 2.36 12.66
C VAL A 117 -4.03 2.43 13.61
N GLU A 118 -5.26 2.39 13.09
CA GLU A 118 -6.50 2.48 13.88
C GLU A 118 -6.61 1.36 14.93
N ARG A 119 -6.13 0.17 14.59
CA ARG A 119 -6.14 -1.01 15.47
C ARG A 119 -4.90 -1.12 16.35
N GLY A 120 -4.00 -0.14 16.29
CA GLY A 120 -2.81 -0.05 17.15
C GLY A 120 -1.76 -1.13 16.90
N ILE A 121 -1.67 -1.67 15.68
CA ILE A 121 -0.57 -2.57 15.30
C ILE A 121 0.68 -1.77 14.93
N VAL A 122 0.50 -0.66 14.22
CA VAL A 122 1.55 0.27 13.86
C VAL A 122 1.20 1.67 14.37
N THR A 123 2.21 2.50 14.58
CA THR A 123 2.02 3.92 14.90
C THR A 123 2.90 4.78 14.01
N ARG A 124 2.46 6.01 13.76
CA ARG A 124 3.26 7.00 13.02
C ARG A 124 4.42 7.47 13.91
N ARG A 125 5.62 7.53 13.35
CA ARG A 125 6.77 8.11 14.04
C ARG A 125 6.62 9.64 14.12
N PRO A 126 7.06 10.27 15.23
CA PRO A 126 7.22 11.71 15.25
C PRO A 126 8.26 12.13 14.21
N ALA A 127 7.98 13.22 13.50
CA ALA A 127 8.90 13.82 12.53
C ALA A 127 10.07 14.52 13.23
#